data_AF-A0A7W4HWB7-F1
#
_entry.id   AF-A0A7W4HWB7-F1
#
_cell.length_a   1.000
_cell.length_b   1.000
_cell.length_c   1.000
_cell.angle_alpha   90.00
_cell.angle_beta   90.00
_cell.angle_gamma   90.00
#
_symmetry.space_group_name_H-M   'P 1'
#
loop_
_entity.id
_entity.type
_entity.pdbx_description
1 polymer ?
#
loop_
_entity_poly.entity_id
_entity_poly.type
_entity_poly.pdbx_seq_one_letter_code
_entity_poly.pdbx_strand_id
1 'polypeptide(L)'
;MNQISVPDCWEELTDYQQREIIHIISHTDTEDFTEQYMQIVQILLMKKGSIWERIKMRKVLKNIPISNFAPALKFISEEPKLHHFPEIKGLVKPAVRMGDITIEQFSVCDTLFYRYQTEKKEVYLRQLVAALYRLDPKSESREPKFDKNLLPKVAEITDKIDVKEAERIGFIFGSVRMYIAKVYPSIFKSDTPRSEDQPVFAVKKKFTPFSQIVVMMAADELRLLGNLHECQKTLLYDFMNAFLESNKIHKLKNKT
;
A
#
# COMPACT_ATOMS: atom_id res chain seq x y z
N MET A 1 6.68 9.03 38.05
CA MET A 1 5.66 8.65 37.04
C MET A 1 6.29 7.60 36.14
N ASN A 2 5.78 6.36 36.13
CA ASN A 2 6.25 5.37 35.17
C ASN A 2 5.81 5.83 33.78
N GLN A 3 6.77 6.23 32.94
CA GLN A 3 6.53 6.69 31.58
C GLN A 3 5.95 5.52 30.78
N ILE A 4 4.66 5.60 30.45
CA ILE A 4 4.02 4.61 29.58
C ILE A 4 4.53 4.91 28.17
N SER A 5 5.43 4.06 27.68
CA SER A 5 5.89 4.10 26.27
C SER A 5 4.74 3.62 25.39
N VAL A 6 4.26 4.52 24.53
CA VAL A 6 3.24 4.27 23.51
C VAL A 6 3.90 4.53 22.15
N PRO A 7 3.72 3.67 21.15
CA PRO A 7 4.24 3.91 19.81
C PRO A 7 3.74 5.25 19.24
N ASP A 8 4.63 6.00 18.60
CA ASP A 8 4.31 7.30 18.00
C ASP A 8 4.36 7.32 16.46
N CYS A 9 4.68 6.17 15.85
CA CYS A 9 4.64 5.98 14.40
C CYS A 9 4.26 4.54 14.01
N TRP A 10 3.90 4.36 12.73
CA TRP A 10 3.46 3.06 12.20
C TRP A 10 4.49 1.93 12.34
N GLU A 11 5.78 2.25 12.19
CA GLU A 11 6.87 1.27 12.24
C GLU A 11 7.16 0.74 13.65
N GLU A 12 6.79 1.49 14.69
CA GLU A 12 6.92 1.08 16.10
C GLU A 12 5.77 0.19 16.59
N LEU A 13 4.66 0.14 15.83
CA LEU A 13 3.52 -0.71 16.15
C LEU A 13 3.90 -2.19 16.02
N THR A 14 3.45 -2.98 16.99
CA THR A 14 3.50 -4.45 16.88
C THR A 14 2.57 -4.96 15.77
N ASP A 15 2.80 -6.19 15.29
CA ASP A 15 1.92 -6.84 14.30
C ASP A 15 0.44 -6.84 14.72
N TYR A 16 0.18 -7.10 16.01
CA TYR A 16 -1.17 -7.05 16.58
C TYR A 16 -1.77 -5.65 16.43
N GLN A 17 -1.03 -4.63 16.86
CA GLN A 17 -1.50 -3.25 16.82
C GLN A 17 -1.73 -2.77 15.38
N GLN A 18 -0.82 -3.08 14.45
CA GLN A 18 -0.99 -2.73 13.04
C GLN A 18 -2.28 -3.33 12.48
N ARG A 19 -2.53 -4.63 12.67
CA ARG A 19 -3.74 -5.29 12.17
C ARG A 19 -5.02 -4.69 12.74
N GLU A 20 -5.08 -4.51 14.05
CA GLU A 20 -6.30 -4.01 14.70
C GLU A 20 -6.56 -2.53 14.36
N ILE A 21 -5.53 -1.68 14.35
CA ILE A 21 -5.68 -0.25 14.03
C ILE A 21 -6.02 -0.07 12.55
N ILE A 22 -5.35 -0.77 11.64
CA ILE A 22 -5.65 -0.70 10.19
C ILE A 22 -7.05 -1.20 9.91
N HIS A 23 -7.49 -2.28 10.57
CA HIS A 23 -8.85 -2.80 10.44
C HIS A 23 -9.89 -1.75 10.85
N ILE A 24 -9.70 -1.09 12.00
CA ILE A 24 -10.60 -0.01 12.44
C ILE A 24 -10.65 1.10 11.38
N ILE A 25 -9.49 1.63 10.97
CA ILE A 25 -9.41 2.74 10.01
C ILE A 25 -10.04 2.37 8.66
N SER A 26 -9.89 1.13 8.21
CA SER A 26 -10.43 0.66 6.93
C SER A 26 -11.97 0.61 6.89
N HIS A 27 -12.62 0.57 8.07
CA HIS A 27 -14.07 0.49 8.24
C HIS A 27 -14.67 1.70 8.95
N THR A 28 -13.90 2.76 9.16
CA THR A 28 -14.41 3.97 9.80
C THR A 28 -14.98 4.91 8.74
N ASP A 29 -16.28 5.23 8.85
CA ASP A 29 -16.89 6.33 8.12
C ASP A 29 -16.55 7.66 8.82
N THR A 30 -16.29 8.71 8.03
CA THR A 30 -15.64 9.95 8.50
C THR A 30 -16.51 10.87 9.36
N GLU A 31 -17.77 10.51 9.64
CA GLU A 31 -18.73 11.40 10.31
C GLU A 31 -18.59 11.42 11.85
N ASP A 32 -18.25 10.29 12.49
CA ASP A 32 -17.93 10.22 13.93
C ASP A 32 -16.76 9.27 14.17
N PHE A 33 -15.62 9.84 14.58
CA PHE A 33 -14.37 9.12 14.85
C PHE A 33 -14.15 8.85 16.35
N THR A 34 -15.09 9.23 17.21
CA THR A 34 -14.87 9.26 18.66
C THR A 34 -14.68 7.85 19.22
N GLU A 35 -15.53 6.91 18.85
CA GLU A 35 -15.44 5.51 19.33
C GLU A 35 -14.19 4.82 18.82
N GLN A 36 -13.85 5.04 17.54
CA GLN A 36 -12.68 4.46 16.88
C GLN A 36 -11.40 5.01 17.48
N TYR A 37 -11.36 6.32 17.78
CA TYR A 37 -10.28 6.92 18.55
C TYR A 37 -10.08 6.21 19.90
N MET A 38 -11.16 5.93 20.64
CA MET A 38 -11.06 5.19 21.91
C MET A 38 -10.50 3.79 21.71
N GLN A 39 -10.98 3.06 20.70
CA GLN A 39 -10.51 1.70 20.39
C GLN A 39 -9.03 1.69 20.02
N ILE A 40 -8.58 2.64 19.20
CA ILE A 40 -7.18 2.77 18.81
C ILE A 40 -6.31 3.04 20.04
N VAL A 41 -6.70 3.94 20.95
CA VAL A 41 -5.95 4.18 22.20
C VAL A 41 -5.86 2.90 23.04
N GLN A 42 -6.95 2.13 23.15
CA GLN A 42 -6.93 0.85 23.86
C GLN A 42 -5.92 -0.12 23.23
N ILE A 43 -5.88 -0.20 21.90
CA ILE A 43 -4.94 -1.05 21.17
C ILE A 43 -3.49 -0.57 21.35
N LEU A 44 -3.24 0.74 21.29
CA LEU A 44 -1.91 1.32 21.52
C LEU A 44 -1.34 0.94 22.91
N LEU A 45 -2.20 0.74 23.90
CA LEU A 45 -1.83 0.30 25.24
C LEU A 45 -1.62 -1.21 25.38
N MET A 46 -1.90 -2.01 24.34
CA MET A 46 -1.79 -3.47 24.32
C MET A 46 -0.82 -3.94 23.22
N LYS A 47 0.22 -4.71 23.56
CA LYS A 47 1.18 -5.21 22.57
C LYS A 47 0.68 -6.47 21.86
N LYS A 48 -0.07 -7.34 22.54
CA LYS A 48 -0.54 -8.62 21.98
C LYS A 48 -2.03 -8.88 22.17
N GLY A 49 -2.74 -7.98 22.86
CA GLY A 49 -4.17 -8.13 23.17
C GLY A 49 -4.47 -9.17 24.26
N SER A 50 -3.48 -9.54 25.07
CA SER A 50 -3.64 -10.54 26.13
C SER A 50 -4.56 -10.06 27.27
N ILE A 51 -5.11 -10.99 28.05
CA ILE A 51 -6.01 -10.67 29.17
C ILE A 51 -5.32 -9.75 30.21
N TRP A 52 -4.05 -10.02 30.51
CA TRP A 52 -3.26 -9.19 31.41
C TRP A 52 -3.04 -7.78 30.89
N GLU A 53 -2.78 -7.63 29.59
CA GLU A 53 -2.66 -6.32 28.95
C GLU A 53 -3.99 -5.56 28.96
N ARG A 54 -5.13 -6.24 28.79
CA ARG A 54 -6.46 -5.61 28.93
C ARG A 54 -6.68 -5.07 30.34
N ILE A 55 -6.29 -5.82 31.38
CA ILE A 55 -6.39 -5.37 32.77
C ILE A 55 -5.46 -4.16 33.00
N LYS A 56 -4.22 -4.23 32.52
CA LYS A 56 -3.25 -3.14 32.61
C LYS A 56 -3.75 -1.89 31.89
N MET A 57 -4.25 -2.03 30.67
CA MET A 57 -4.83 -0.95 29.86
C MET A 57 -5.99 -0.29 30.60
N ARG A 58 -6.94 -1.06 31.16
CA ARG A 58 -8.05 -0.52 31.95
C ARG A 58 -7.55 0.26 33.18
N LYS A 59 -6.52 -0.25 33.86
CA LYS A 59 -5.89 0.45 34.99
C LYS A 59 -5.24 1.77 34.54
N VAL A 60 -4.64 1.82 33.36
CA VAL A 60 -4.09 3.05 32.77
C VAL A 60 -5.19 4.05 32.47
N LEU A 61 -6.23 3.65 31.73
CA LEU A 61 -7.34 4.54 31.34
C LEU A 61 -8.20 5.00 32.52
N LYS A 62 -8.20 4.27 33.66
CA LYS A 62 -8.82 4.75 34.91
C LYS A 62 -8.05 5.91 35.54
N ASN A 63 -6.73 5.98 35.34
CA ASN A 63 -5.85 6.96 35.99
C ASN A 63 -5.43 8.11 35.05
N ILE A 64 -5.52 7.92 33.73
CA ILE A 64 -5.04 8.87 32.73
C ILE A 64 -6.17 9.16 31.75
N PRO A 65 -6.59 10.43 31.61
CA PRO A 65 -7.60 10.83 30.63
C PRO A 65 -7.20 10.46 29.20
N ILE A 66 -8.18 10.08 28.36
CA ILE A 66 -7.91 9.64 27.00
C ILE A 66 -7.31 10.75 26.10
N SER A 67 -7.61 12.01 26.43
CA SER A 67 -7.06 13.19 25.76
C SER A 67 -5.52 13.28 25.88
N ASN A 68 -4.93 12.71 26.92
CA ASN A 68 -3.48 12.71 27.10
C ASN A 68 -2.75 11.84 26.06
N PHE A 69 -3.46 10.96 25.35
CA PHE A 69 -2.90 10.15 24.28
C PHE A 69 -2.93 10.83 22.91
N ALA A 70 -3.59 11.99 22.78
CA ALA A 70 -3.72 12.71 21.51
C ALA A 70 -2.38 12.93 20.77
N PRO A 71 -1.26 13.28 21.44
CA PRO A 71 0.02 13.42 20.76
C PRO A 71 0.51 12.12 20.09
N ALA A 72 0.26 10.97 20.72
CA ALA A 72 0.68 9.67 20.21
C ALA A 72 -0.19 9.18 19.03
N LEU A 73 -1.37 9.75 18.81
CA LEU A 73 -2.23 9.38 17.66
C LEU A 73 -2.00 10.26 16.43
N LYS A 74 -1.14 11.28 16.52
CA LYS A 74 -0.93 12.22 15.43
C LYS A 74 -0.54 11.53 14.12
N PHE A 75 0.28 10.49 14.19
CA PHE A 75 0.74 9.73 13.02
C PHE A 75 -0.37 9.00 12.26
N ILE A 76 -1.54 8.78 12.88
CA ILE A 76 -2.69 8.13 12.25
C ILE A 76 -3.37 9.07 11.26
N SER A 77 -3.36 10.36 11.56
CA SER A 77 -3.89 11.41 10.68
C SER A 77 -2.88 11.90 9.65
N GLU A 78 -1.62 11.46 9.75
CA GLU A 78 -0.55 11.77 8.81
C GLU A 78 -0.46 10.70 7.71
N GLU A 79 0.30 11.00 6.67
CA GLU A 79 0.56 10.01 5.63
C GLU A 79 1.27 8.78 6.22
N PRO A 80 0.72 7.57 5.99
CA PRO A 80 1.27 6.38 6.59
C PRO A 80 2.65 6.09 6.01
N LYS A 81 3.63 5.91 6.90
CA LYS A 81 4.97 5.43 6.58
C LYS A 81 5.08 3.99 7.07
N LEU A 82 4.64 3.05 6.25
CA LEU A 82 4.75 1.63 6.54
C LEU A 82 5.03 0.88 5.25
N HIS A 83 6.29 0.44 5.09
CA HIS A 83 6.78 -0.11 3.83
C HIS A 83 7.26 -1.57 3.93
N HIS A 84 7.09 -2.18 5.11
CA HIS A 84 7.53 -3.54 5.39
C HIS A 84 6.33 -4.48 5.33
N PHE A 85 6.36 -5.40 4.36
CA PHE A 85 5.34 -6.43 4.24
C PHE A 85 5.57 -7.55 5.27
N PRO A 86 4.50 -8.13 5.83
CA PRO A 86 4.58 -9.29 6.72
C PRO A 86 5.08 -10.53 5.96
N GLU A 87 5.58 -11.52 6.70
CA GLU A 87 5.94 -12.82 6.13
C GLU A 87 4.71 -13.72 6.01
N ILE A 88 4.58 -14.45 4.90
CA ILE A 88 3.60 -15.52 4.73
C ILE A 88 4.35 -16.81 4.41
N LYS A 89 4.19 -17.84 5.25
CA LYS A 89 4.91 -19.10 5.09
C LYS A 89 4.63 -19.72 3.72
N GLY A 90 5.70 -20.06 2.99
CA GLY A 90 5.63 -20.65 1.65
C GLY A 90 5.57 -19.64 0.52
N LEU A 91 5.61 -18.34 0.84
CA LEU A 91 5.62 -17.25 -0.12
C LEU A 91 6.82 -16.33 0.11
N VAL A 92 7.24 -15.65 -0.96
CA VAL A 92 8.21 -14.55 -0.94
C VAL A 92 7.44 -13.25 -0.98
N LYS A 93 7.59 -12.46 0.07
CA LYS A 93 7.05 -11.10 0.15
C LYS A 93 7.81 -10.15 -0.80
N PRO A 94 7.19 -9.04 -1.23
CA PRO A 94 7.93 -7.99 -1.92
C PRO A 94 8.95 -7.32 -0.99
N ALA A 95 10.06 -6.85 -1.56
CA ALA A 95 11.07 -6.09 -0.86
C ALA A 95 10.50 -4.77 -0.31
N VAL A 96 11.25 -4.15 0.59
CA VAL A 96 10.91 -2.83 1.14
C VAL A 96 10.68 -1.85 0.00
N ARG A 97 9.54 -1.15 0.02
CA ARG A 97 9.09 -0.25 -1.06
C ARG A 97 8.96 -0.92 -2.44
N MET A 98 8.84 -2.24 -2.50
CA MET A 98 8.63 -3.01 -3.75
C MET A 98 9.76 -2.84 -4.79
N GLY A 99 11.01 -2.71 -4.33
CA GLY A 99 12.17 -2.55 -5.23
C GLY A 99 12.47 -3.73 -6.14
N ASP A 100 11.90 -4.90 -5.85
CA ASP A 100 12.15 -6.19 -6.49
C ASP A 100 10.95 -6.72 -7.29
N ILE A 101 9.90 -5.91 -7.48
CA ILE A 101 8.74 -6.29 -8.29
C ILE A 101 8.87 -5.70 -9.70
N THR A 102 8.30 -6.39 -10.69
CA THR A 102 8.23 -5.89 -12.06
C THR A 102 7.10 -4.87 -12.21
N ILE A 103 7.16 -4.04 -13.24
CA ILE A 103 6.07 -3.11 -13.56
C ILE A 103 4.76 -3.85 -13.90
N GLU A 104 4.85 -5.06 -14.47
CA GLU A 104 3.67 -5.90 -14.71
C GLU A 104 3.00 -6.30 -13.39
N GLN A 105 3.77 -6.79 -12.43
CA GLN A 105 3.26 -7.16 -11.11
C GLN A 105 2.63 -5.95 -10.42
N PHE A 106 3.33 -4.79 -10.43
CA PHE A 106 2.81 -3.55 -9.87
C PHE A 106 1.51 -3.11 -10.54
N SER A 107 1.41 -3.19 -11.88
CA SER A 107 0.21 -2.80 -12.62
C SER A 107 -1.01 -3.65 -12.26
N VAL A 108 -0.83 -4.94 -12.02
CA VAL A 108 -1.92 -5.82 -11.57
C VAL A 108 -2.37 -5.40 -10.17
N CYS A 109 -1.42 -5.21 -9.25
CA CYS A 109 -1.69 -4.78 -7.88
C CYS A 109 -2.39 -3.42 -7.83
N ASP A 110 -1.91 -2.43 -8.59
CA ASP A 110 -2.49 -1.08 -8.63
C ASP A 110 -3.96 -1.09 -9.10
N THR A 111 -4.26 -1.92 -10.11
CA THR A 111 -5.64 -2.09 -10.61
C THR A 111 -6.53 -2.73 -9.56
N LEU A 112 -6.05 -3.78 -8.88
CA LEU A 112 -6.80 -4.46 -7.82
C LEU A 112 -7.02 -3.56 -6.60
N PHE A 113 -5.99 -2.79 -6.23
CA PHE A 113 -6.09 -1.81 -5.15
C PHE A 113 -7.11 -0.71 -5.47
N TYR A 114 -7.11 -0.18 -6.70
CA TYR A 114 -8.13 0.80 -7.12
C TYR A 114 -9.55 0.23 -7.03
N ARG A 115 -9.78 -1.01 -7.48
CA ARG A 115 -11.07 -1.69 -7.35
C ARG A 115 -11.46 -1.93 -5.90
N TYR A 116 -10.52 -2.36 -5.07
CA TYR A 116 -10.74 -2.52 -3.64
C TYR A 116 -11.14 -1.18 -2.97
N GLN A 117 -10.44 -0.08 -3.27
CA GLN A 117 -10.78 1.23 -2.72
C GLN A 117 -12.14 1.75 -3.19
N THR A 118 -12.54 1.41 -4.42
CA THR A 118 -13.80 1.88 -5.01
C THR A 118 -15.00 1.03 -4.58
N GLU A 119 -14.88 -0.29 -4.63
CA GLU A 119 -15.99 -1.21 -4.39
C GLU A 119 -16.01 -1.77 -2.96
N LYS A 120 -14.91 -1.64 -2.21
CA LYS A 120 -14.75 -2.17 -0.83
C LYS A 120 -15.06 -3.66 -0.68
N LYS A 121 -14.93 -4.43 -1.77
CA LYS A 121 -15.14 -5.89 -1.75
C LYS A 121 -13.86 -6.63 -1.37
N GLU A 122 -13.96 -7.53 -0.40
CA GLU A 122 -12.85 -8.35 0.09
C GLU A 122 -12.17 -9.16 -1.03
N VAL A 123 -12.92 -9.61 -2.04
CA VAL A 123 -12.35 -10.38 -3.17
C VAL A 123 -11.20 -9.65 -3.86
N TYR A 124 -11.27 -8.32 -4.02
CA TYR A 124 -10.19 -7.55 -4.65
C TYR A 124 -9.00 -7.40 -3.72
N LEU A 125 -9.23 -7.35 -2.41
CA LEU A 125 -8.16 -7.36 -1.41
C LEU A 125 -7.42 -8.70 -1.43
N ARG A 126 -8.15 -9.82 -1.46
CA ARG A 126 -7.56 -11.17 -1.56
C ARG A 126 -6.73 -11.33 -2.82
N GLN A 127 -7.28 -10.90 -3.97
CA GLN A 127 -6.56 -10.89 -5.23
C GLN A 127 -5.31 -9.99 -5.19
N LEU A 128 -5.39 -8.82 -4.55
CA LEU A 128 -4.24 -7.92 -4.36
C LEU A 128 -3.14 -8.61 -3.56
N VAL A 129 -3.49 -9.25 -2.44
CA VAL A 129 -2.52 -9.99 -1.62
C VAL A 129 -1.88 -11.11 -2.45
N ALA A 130 -2.66 -11.90 -3.17
CA ALA A 130 -2.13 -12.96 -4.03
C ALA A 130 -1.21 -12.43 -5.14
N ALA A 131 -1.51 -11.26 -5.72
CA ALA A 131 -0.69 -10.65 -6.75
C ALA A 131 0.63 -10.05 -6.22
N LEU A 132 0.68 -9.66 -4.95
CA LEU A 132 1.87 -9.07 -4.33
C LEU A 132 2.93 -10.11 -3.97
N TYR A 133 2.52 -11.29 -3.55
CA TYR A 133 3.42 -12.36 -3.11
C TYR A 133 3.77 -13.29 -4.27
N ARG A 134 4.93 -13.95 -4.16
CA ARG A 134 5.40 -14.95 -5.14
C ARG A 134 5.60 -16.29 -4.43
N LEU A 135 5.48 -17.40 -5.15
CA LEU A 135 5.78 -18.71 -4.56
C LEU A 135 7.26 -18.79 -4.17
N ASP A 136 7.53 -19.43 -3.02
CA ASP A 136 8.91 -19.69 -2.56
C ASP A 136 9.63 -20.67 -3.51
N PRO A 137 10.83 -20.32 -4.02
CA PRO A 137 11.70 -21.21 -4.80
C PRO A 137 11.90 -22.59 -4.20
N LYS A 138 11.92 -22.71 -2.87
CA LYS A 138 12.07 -24.01 -2.19
C LYS A 138 10.90 -24.95 -2.48
N SER A 139 9.78 -24.42 -2.96
CA SER A 139 8.62 -25.19 -3.42
C SER A 139 8.72 -25.64 -4.88
N GLU A 140 9.51 -24.97 -5.74
CA GLU A 140 9.48 -25.21 -7.20
C GLU A 140 10.85 -25.06 -7.95
N SER A 141 11.99 -25.03 -7.23
CA SER A 141 13.36 -24.98 -7.77
C SER A 141 13.64 -23.87 -8.81
N ARG A 142 13.02 -22.70 -8.68
CA ARG A 142 13.19 -21.53 -9.57
C ARG A 142 13.22 -20.24 -8.77
N GLU A 143 13.90 -19.21 -9.27
CA GLU A 143 13.86 -17.86 -8.68
C GLU A 143 12.41 -17.38 -8.48
N PRO A 144 12.11 -16.65 -7.38
CA PRO A 144 10.75 -16.18 -7.12
C PRO A 144 10.40 -15.12 -8.16
N LYS A 145 9.57 -15.49 -9.13
CA LYS A 145 9.11 -14.60 -10.20
C LYS A 145 7.60 -14.49 -10.16
N PHE A 146 7.11 -13.32 -10.52
CA PHE A 146 5.68 -13.12 -10.70
C PHE A 146 5.22 -13.89 -11.95
N ASP A 147 4.22 -14.76 -11.78
CA ASP A 147 3.58 -15.50 -12.86
C ASP A 147 2.06 -15.51 -12.63
N LYS A 148 1.32 -14.94 -13.58
CA LYS A 148 -0.15 -14.87 -13.52
C LYS A 148 -0.79 -16.24 -13.47
N ASN A 149 -0.18 -17.25 -14.08
CA ASN A 149 -0.71 -18.61 -14.10
C ASN A 149 -0.59 -19.31 -12.75
N LEU A 150 0.30 -18.82 -11.87
CA LEU A 150 0.51 -19.36 -10.52
C LEU A 150 -0.30 -18.62 -9.46
N LEU A 151 -1.01 -17.54 -9.82
CA LEU A 151 -1.86 -16.80 -8.88
C LEU A 151 -2.90 -17.68 -8.16
N PRO A 152 -3.56 -18.67 -8.80
CA PRO A 152 -4.45 -19.58 -8.09
C PRO A 152 -3.76 -20.34 -6.96
N LYS A 153 -2.53 -20.83 -7.19
CA LYS A 153 -1.74 -21.53 -6.16
C LYS A 153 -1.31 -20.60 -5.03
N VAL A 154 -0.95 -19.35 -5.35
CA VAL A 154 -0.65 -18.33 -4.33
C VAL A 154 -1.91 -18.04 -3.51
N ALA A 155 -3.07 -17.92 -4.16
CA ALA A 155 -4.36 -17.68 -3.53
C ALA A 155 -4.73 -18.78 -2.53
N GLU A 156 -4.48 -20.07 -2.84
CA GLU A 156 -4.69 -21.17 -1.90
C GLU A 156 -3.92 -21.02 -0.57
N ILE A 157 -2.82 -20.25 -0.56
CA ILE A 157 -2.05 -19.93 0.63
C ILE A 157 -2.55 -18.62 1.25
N THR A 158 -2.70 -17.56 0.45
CA THR A 158 -3.08 -16.23 0.95
C THR A 158 -4.52 -16.13 1.43
N ASP A 159 -5.44 -16.94 0.88
CA ASP A 159 -6.86 -16.93 1.30
C ASP A 159 -7.04 -17.48 2.72
N LYS A 160 -6.04 -18.18 3.26
CA LYS A 160 -6.04 -18.69 4.65
C LYS A 160 -5.66 -17.64 5.69
N ILE A 161 -5.10 -16.49 5.29
CA ILE A 161 -4.73 -15.45 6.25
C ILE A 161 -5.99 -14.74 6.76
N ASP A 162 -5.92 -14.22 7.98
CA ASP A 162 -7.03 -13.43 8.53
C ASP A 162 -7.30 -12.17 7.72
N VAL A 163 -8.56 -11.73 7.66
CA VAL A 163 -8.94 -10.54 6.89
C VAL A 163 -8.19 -9.29 7.34
N LYS A 164 -7.91 -9.14 8.64
CA LYS A 164 -7.13 -8.00 9.15
C LYS A 164 -5.67 -8.03 8.70
N GLU A 165 -5.10 -9.22 8.49
CA GLU A 165 -3.76 -9.36 7.89
C GLU A 165 -3.80 -8.98 6.40
N ALA A 166 -4.86 -9.38 5.68
CA ALA A 166 -5.05 -8.96 4.29
C ALA A 166 -5.19 -7.43 4.18
N GLU A 167 -5.96 -6.80 5.07
CA GLU A 167 -6.12 -5.34 5.15
C GLU A 167 -4.82 -4.64 5.49
N ARG A 168 -4.05 -5.18 6.44
CA ARG A 168 -2.70 -4.69 6.74
C ARG A 168 -1.82 -4.69 5.49
N ILE A 169 -1.82 -5.77 4.72
CA ILE A 169 -1.05 -5.86 3.47
C ILE A 169 -1.54 -4.83 2.44
N GLY A 170 -2.86 -4.69 2.28
CA GLY A 170 -3.46 -3.68 1.39
C GLY A 170 -3.10 -2.24 1.80
N PHE A 171 -3.07 -1.96 3.10
CA PHE A 171 -2.66 -0.67 3.64
C PHE A 171 -1.18 -0.37 3.39
N ILE A 172 -0.30 -1.36 3.61
CA ILE A 172 1.14 -1.25 3.29
C ILE A 172 1.34 -0.96 1.80
N PHE A 173 0.63 -1.67 0.92
CA PHE A 173 0.67 -1.38 -0.51
C PHE A 173 0.23 0.06 -0.82
N GLY A 174 -0.85 0.53 -0.21
CA GLY A 174 -1.31 1.91 -0.32
C GLY A 174 -0.25 2.93 0.11
N SER A 175 0.39 2.70 1.26
CA SER A 175 1.49 3.54 1.77
C SER A 175 2.67 3.59 0.79
N VAL A 176 3.13 2.44 0.29
CA VAL A 176 4.21 2.39 -0.70
C VAL A 176 3.80 3.05 -2.02
N ARG A 177 2.56 2.87 -2.48
CA ARG A 177 2.03 3.52 -3.68
C ARG A 177 2.03 5.05 -3.55
N MET A 178 1.63 5.58 -2.39
CA MET A 178 1.70 7.01 -2.09
C MET A 178 3.15 7.53 -2.16
N TYR A 179 4.08 6.79 -1.57
CA TYR A 179 5.51 7.09 -1.67
C TYR A 179 5.99 7.13 -3.13
N ILE A 180 5.67 6.12 -3.94
CA ILE A 180 6.05 6.07 -5.37
C ILE A 180 5.45 7.26 -6.12
N ALA A 181 4.18 7.60 -5.88
CA ALA A 181 3.52 8.73 -6.53
C ALA A 181 4.21 10.07 -6.23
N LYS A 182 4.76 10.24 -5.01
CA LYS A 182 5.56 11.42 -4.65
C LYS A 182 6.92 11.47 -5.32
N VAL A 183 7.58 10.31 -5.49
CA VAL A 183 8.87 10.23 -6.19
C VAL A 183 8.69 10.45 -7.69
N TYR A 184 7.57 10.02 -8.26
CA TYR A 184 7.27 10.06 -9.70
C TYR A 184 6.00 10.87 -10.04
N PRO A 185 5.91 12.16 -9.66
CA PRO A 185 4.66 12.93 -9.76
C PRO A 185 4.17 13.15 -11.19
N SER A 186 5.07 13.20 -12.17
CA SER A 186 4.74 13.32 -13.60
C SER A 186 4.04 12.09 -14.17
N ILE A 187 4.30 10.91 -13.59
CA ILE A 187 3.70 9.63 -14.00
C ILE A 187 2.32 9.49 -13.37
N PHE A 188 2.22 9.79 -12.07
CA PHE A 188 0.99 9.65 -11.31
C PHE A 188 0.06 10.87 -11.40
N LYS A 189 0.39 11.88 -12.22
CA LYS A 189 -0.29 13.17 -12.37
C LYS A 189 -0.95 13.60 -11.05
N SER A 190 -0.14 14.04 -10.09
CA SER A 190 -0.69 14.67 -8.89
C SER A 190 -1.65 15.77 -9.32
N ASP A 191 -2.86 15.80 -8.78
CA ASP A 191 -3.78 16.90 -9.03
C ASP A 191 -3.07 18.21 -8.71
N THR A 192 -2.72 18.98 -9.74
CA THR A 192 -2.39 20.38 -9.56
C THR A 192 -3.58 21.01 -8.83
N PRO A 193 -3.34 21.80 -7.76
CA PRO A 193 -4.42 22.52 -7.11
C PRO A 193 -5.21 23.27 -8.16
N ARG A 194 -6.53 23.07 -8.13
CA ARG A 194 -7.50 23.62 -9.06
C ARG A 194 -7.29 25.14 -9.14
N SER A 195 -7.04 25.69 -10.32
CA SER A 195 -7.15 27.15 -10.53
C SER A 195 -8.62 27.53 -10.33
N GLU A 196 -8.89 28.63 -9.63
CA GLU A 196 -10.23 29.08 -9.24
C GLU A 196 -11.20 29.28 -10.42
N ASP A 197 -10.69 29.36 -11.66
CA ASP A 197 -11.47 29.68 -12.88
C ASP A 197 -11.98 28.47 -13.70
N GLN A 198 -11.97 27.23 -13.19
CA GLN A 198 -12.50 26.08 -13.96
C GLN A 198 -13.95 25.71 -13.55
N PRO A 199 -14.89 25.56 -14.51
CA PRO A 199 -16.28 25.25 -14.22
C PRO A 199 -16.45 23.92 -13.45
N VAL A 200 -17.52 23.88 -12.63
CA VAL A 200 -17.79 22.84 -11.62
C VAL A 200 -17.92 21.41 -12.18
N PHE A 201 -18.14 21.26 -13.50
CA PHE A 201 -18.21 19.97 -14.20
C PHE A 201 -16.83 19.50 -14.72
N ALA A 202 -15.81 19.53 -13.88
CA ALA A 202 -14.56 18.84 -14.18
C ALA A 202 -14.82 17.33 -14.13
N VAL A 203 -14.74 16.67 -15.28
CA VAL A 203 -14.79 15.21 -15.41
C VAL A 203 -13.87 14.60 -14.36
N LYS A 204 -14.41 13.82 -13.40
CA LYS A 204 -13.59 13.03 -12.45
C LYS A 204 -12.52 12.32 -13.29
N LYS A 205 -11.25 12.67 -13.11
CA LYS A 205 -10.16 12.08 -13.91
C LYS A 205 -10.30 10.57 -13.81
N LYS A 206 -10.57 9.93 -14.95
CA LYS A 206 -10.71 8.48 -15.03
C LYS A 206 -9.39 7.87 -14.57
N PHE A 207 -9.44 6.91 -13.66
CA PHE A 207 -8.25 6.14 -13.28
C PHE A 207 -7.58 5.59 -14.53
N THR A 208 -6.30 5.92 -14.71
CA THR A 208 -5.47 5.37 -15.80
C THR A 208 -4.74 4.16 -15.25
N PRO A 209 -5.09 2.92 -15.66
CA PRO A 209 -4.36 1.74 -15.25
C PRO A 209 -2.90 1.82 -15.72
N PHE A 210 -1.97 1.39 -14.88
CA PHE A 210 -0.54 1.35 -15.22
C PHE A 210 -0.25 0.53 -16.48
N SER A 211 -1.08 -0.47 -16.79
CA SER A 211 -0.96 -1.27 -18.01
C SER A 211 -1.03 -0.42 -19.28
N GLN A 212 -1.80 0.67 -19.27
CA GLN A 212 -1.83 1.61 -20.39
C GLN A 212 -0.52 2.38 -20.52
N ILE A 213 0.08 2.79 -19.39
CA ILE A 213 1.38 3.47 -19.37
C ILE A 213 2.49 2.53 -19.88
N VAL A 214 2.46 1.25 -19.49
CA VAL A 214 3.39 0.22 -19.99
C VAL A 214 3.27 0.04 -21.50
N VAL A 215 2.04 -0.03 -22.03
CA VAL A 215 1.81 -0.12 -23.48
C VAL A 215 2.30 1.13 -24.21
N MET A 216 2.03 2.32 -23.67
CA MET A 216 2.54 3.58 -24.25
C MET A 216 4.06 3.60 -24.30
N MET A 217 4.74 3.17 -23.23
CA MET A 217 6.20 3.10 -23.18
C MET A 217 6.77 2.09 -24.19
N ALA A 218 6.10 0.95 -24.39
CA ALA A 218 6.51 -0.04 -25.38
C ALA A 218 6.28 0.41 -26.84
N ALA A 219 5.26 1.26 -27.05
CA ALA A 219 4.95 1.85 -28.36
C ALA A 219 5.75 3.13 -28.65
N ASP A 220 6.46 3.66 -27.65
CA ASP A 220 7.27 4.88 -27.78
C ASP A 220 8.37 4.73 -28.84
N GLU A 221 8.62 5.78 -29.61
CA GLU A 221 9.61 5.75 -30.69
C GLU A 221 11.02 5.48 -30.18
N LEU A 222 11.35 5.93 -28.97
CA LEU A 222 12.68 5.75 -28.38
C LEU A 222 12.93 4.31 -27.93
N ARG A 223 11.87 3.51 -27.70
CA ARG A 223 11.92 2.11 -27.23
C ARG A 223 13.02 1.83 -26.19
N LEU A 224 13.17 2.71 -25.19
CA LEU A 224 14.28 2.63 -24.22
C LEU A 224 14.35 1.30 -23.46
N LEU A 225 13.21 0.64 -23.30
CA LEU A 225 13.08 -0.65 -22.62
C LEU A 225 12.78 -1.81 -23.59
N GLY A 226 12.80 -1.55 -24.90
CA GLY A 226 12.51 -2.52 -25.93
C GLY A 226 11.02 -2.74 -26.17
N ASN A 227 10.63 -3.99 -26.39
CA ASN A 227 9.25 -4.38 -26.73
C ASN A 227 8.36 -4.51 -25.48
N LEU A 228 7.06 -4.77 -25.67
CA LEU A 228 6.09 -4.87 -24.57
C LEU A 228 6.46 -5.91 -23.51
N HIS A 229 7.01 -7.06 -23.95
CA HIS A 229 7.40 -8.13 -23.05
C HIS A 229 8.59 -7.75 -22.18
N GLU A 230 9.57 -7.05 -22.76
CA GLU A 230 10.72 -6.51 -22.04
C GLU A 230 10.27 -5.44 -21.05
N CYS A 231 9.45 -4.48 -21.49
CA CYS A 231 8.84 -3.48 -20.62
C CYS A 231 8.12 -4.10 -19.42
N GLN A 232 7.29 -5.12 -19.63
CA GLN A 232 6.54 -5.81 -18.56
C GLN A 232 7.45 -6.46 -17.52
N LYS A 233 8.61 -6.97 -17.94
CA LYS A 233 9.59 -7.65 -17.08
C LYS A 233 10.56 -6.71 -16.36
N THR A 234 10.66 -5.45 -16.80
CA THR A 234 11.48 -4.43 -16.14
C THR A 234 11.03 -4.21 -14.70
N LEU A 235 12.00 -4.03 -13.79
CA LEU A 235 11.72 -3.68 -12.41
C LEU A 235 10.98 -2.35 -12.32
N LEU A 236 10.14 -2.20 -11.31
CA LEU A 236 9.27 -1.04 -11.12
C LEU A 236 10.04 0.29 -11.23
N TYR A 237 11.11 0.45 -10.46
CA TYR A 237 11.87 1.71 -10.42
C TYR A 237 12.64 1.98 -11.71
N ASP A 238 13.20 0.95 -12.34
CA ASP A 238 13.89 1.08 -13.63
C ASP A 238 12.92 1.51 -14.73
N PHE A 239 11.70 0.94 -14.72
CA PHE A 239 10.64 1.34 -15.63
C PHE A 239 10.26 2.82 -15.44
N MET A 240 10.05 3.24 -14.19
CA MET A 240 9.66 4.62 -13.88
C MET A 240 10.76 5.62 -14.30
N ASN A 241 12.03 5.29 -14.05
CA ASN A 241 13.17 6.12 -14.44
C ASN A 241 13.29 6.22 -15.97
N ALA A 242 13.17 5.10 -16.69
CA ALA A 242 13.20 5.10 -18.15
C ALA A 242 12.03 5.92 -18.75
N PHE A 243 10.84 5.85 -18.15
CA PHE A 243 9.70 6.66 -18.55
C PHE A 243 9.95 8.16 -18.35
N LEU A 244 10.59 8.57 -17.25
CA LEU A 244 10.99 9.96 -17.04
C LEU A 244 11.99 10.44 -18.10
N GLU A 245 12.99 9.62 -18.41
CA GLU A 245 14.00 9.96 -19.43
C GLU A 245 13.38 10.05 -20.83
N SER A 246 12.50 9.13 -21.24
CA SER A 246 11.77 9.25 -22.51
C SER A 246 10.99 10.58 -22.59
N ASN A 247 10.25 10.94 -21.53
CA ASN A 247 9.52 12.21 -21.49
C ASN A 247 10.44 13.44 -21.58
N LYS A 248 11.62 13.38 -20.97
CA LYS A 248 12.62 14.46 -21.03
C LYS A 248 13.18 14.61 -22.45
N ILE A 249 13.50 13.50 -23.12
CA ILE A 249 13.99 13.49 -24.50
C ILE A 249 12.94 14.08 -25.45
N HIS A 250 11.67 13.68 -25.33
CA HIS A 250 10.58 14.24 -26.13
C HIS A 250 10.39 15.74 -25.91
N LYS A 251 10.50 16.22 -24.66
CA LYS A 251 10.43 17.66 -24.35
C LYS A 251 11.58 18.45 -24.96
N LEU A 252 12.77 17.85 -25.08
CA LEU A 252 13.91 18.49 -25.75
C LEU A 252 13.69 18.54 -27.27
N LYS A 253 13.26 17.43 -27.88
CA LYS A 253 12.94 17.36 -29.32
C LYS A 253 11.87 18.38 -29.73
N ASN A 254 10.79 18.51 -28.95
CA ASN A 254 9.68 19.43 -29.25
C ASN A 254 9.99 20.91 -29.02
N LYS A 255 11.13 21.24 -28.38
CA LYS A 255 11.61 22.62 -28.20
C LYS A 255 12.60 23.05 -29.29
N THR A 256 12.99 22.13 -30.18
CA THR A 256 13.90 22.37 -31.30
C THR A 256 13.09 22.46 -32.58
#